data_AF-A0A6H2F7M0-F1
#
_entry.id   AF-A0A6H2F7M0-F1
#
_cell.length_a   1.000
_cell.length_b   1.000
_cell.length_c   1.000
_cell.angle_alpha   90.00
_cell.angle_beta   90.00
_cell.angle_gamma   90.00
#
_symmetry.space_group_name_H-M   'P 1'
#
loop_
_entity.id
_entity.type
_entity.pdbx_description
1 polymer ?
#
loop_
_entity_poly.entity_id
_entity_poly.type
_entity_poly.pdbx_seq_one_letter_code
_entity_poly.pdbx_strand_id
1 'polypeptide(L)' 'MKKFNEKTFEGMIFILQKYWSKQGCCILQPIDTEVGAGTSHPMTCLYAIGPEVKNIAYIQLSRRPCDGRYGKHPNRLQQ' A
#
# COMPACT_ATOMS: atom_id res chain seq x y z
N MET A 1 6.63 14.23 19.85
CA MET A 1 6.40 12.93 19.20
C MET A 1 7.73 12.38 18.70
N LYS A 2 8.05 11.09 18.94
CA LYS A 2 9.24 10.47 18.33
C LYS A 2 9.14 10.54 16.80
N LYS A 3 10.26 10.86 16.14
CA LYS A 3 10.40 10.82 14.68
C LYS A 3 10.72 9.36 14.29
N PHE A 4 10.03 8.84 13.27
CA PHE A 4 10.35 7.52 12.72
C PHE A 4 11.67 7.59 11.95
N ASN A 5 12.44 6.50 11.93
CA ASN A 5 13.70 6.43 11.18
C ASN A 5 13.43 6.19 9.69
N GLU A 6 13.56 7.22 8.87
CA GLU A 6 13.33 7.15 7.42
C GLU A 6 14.24 6.16 6.67
N LYS A 7 15.34 5.69 7.30
CA LYS A 7 16.26 4.73 6.69
C LYS A 7 15.77 3.28 6.79
N THR A 8 14.71 3.00 7.56
CA THR A 8 14.14 1.64 7.66
C THR A 8 12.85 1.54 6.85
N PHE A 9 12.54 0.33 6.37
CA PHE A 9 11.31 0.08 5.61
C PHE A 9 10.05 0.40 6.42
N GLU A 10 10.03 -0.04 7.68
CA GLU A 10 8.97 0.30 8.66
C GLU A 10 8.83 1.82 8.86
N GLY A 11 9.96 2.52 9.01
CA GLY A 11 9.95 3.97 9.21
C GLY A 11 9.42 4.72 7.99
N MET A 12 9.76 4.28 6.78
CA MET A 12 9.18 4.81 5.53
C MET A 12 7.66 4.61 5.50
N ILE A 13 7.16 3.41 5.85
CA ILE A 13 5.71 3.13 5.92
C ILE A 13 5.02 4.10 6.88
N PHE A 14 5.53 4.25 8.10
CA PHE A 14 4.91 5.13 9.09
C PHE A 14 4.97 6.61 8.71
N ILE A 15 6.05 7.04 8.04
CA ILE A 15 6.15 8.41 7.52
C ILE A 15 5.07 8.67 6.47
N LEU A 16 4.87 7.75 5.52
CA LEU A 16 3.86 7.86 4.47
C LEU A 16 2.45 7.84 5.05
N GLN A 17 2.14 6.91 5.95
CA GLN A 17 0.84 6.85 6.64
C GLN A 17 0.56 8.14 7.42
N LYS A 18 1.56 8.64 8.17
CA LYS A 18 1.43 9.91 8.91
C LYS A 18 1.24 11.11 7.98
N TYR A 19 1.94 11.14 6.85
CA TYR A 19 1.78 12.21 5.87
C TYR A 19 0.36 12.23 5.30
N TRP A 20 -0.12 11.09 4.78
CA TRP A 20 -1.44 11.01 4.16
C TRP A 20 -2.58 11.19 5.15
N SER A 21 -2.41 10.74 6.39
CA SER A 21 -3.37 11.03 7.47
C SER A 21 -3.55 12.54 7.68
N LYS A 22 -2.46 13.33 7.61
CA LYS A 22 -2.54 14.80 7.68
C LYS A 22 -3.20 15.45 6.45
N GLN A 23 -3.19 14.77 5.30
CA GLN A 23 -3.89 15.22 4.09
C GLN A 23 -5.38 14.85 4.11
N GLY A 24 -5.89 14.31 5.23
CA GLY A 24 -7.29 13.91 5.37
C GLY A 24 -7.60 12.52 4.80
N CYS A 25 -6.58 11.70 4.51
CA CYS A 25 -6.80 10.31 4.12
C CYS A 25 -7.14 9.44 5.34
N CYS A 26 -8.15 8.58 5.19
CA CYS A 26 -8.35 7.45 6.10
C CYS A 26 -7.26 6.41 5.85
N ILE A 27 -6.55 6.00 6.92
CA ILE A 27 -5.51 4.97 6.84
C ILE A 27 -6.14 3.60 7.00
N LEU A 28 -6.18 2.82 5.92
CA LEU A 28 -6.79 1.50 5.89
C LEU A 28 -5.75 0.39 6.07
N GLN A 29 -6.23 -0.80 6.42
CA GLN A 29 -5.44 -2.02 6.43
C GLN A 29 -5.38 -2.63 5.02
N PRO A 30 -4.32 -3.41 4.70
CA PRO A 30 -4.30 -4.21 3.49
C PRO A 30 -5.50 -5.16 3.44
N ILE A 31 -6.00 -5.49 2.25
CA ILE A 31 -6.95 -6.59 2.12
C ILE A 31 -6.24 -7.93 2.37
N ASP A 32 -6.97 -8.87 2.98
CA ASP A 32 -6.56 -10.21 3.36
C ASP A 32 -6.59 -11.23 2.21
N THR A 33 -6.78 -10.78 0.98
CA THR A 33 -6.81 -11.60 -0.24
C THR A 33 -5.70 -11.21 -1.21
N GLU A 34 -5.30 -12.15 -2.07
CA GLU A 34 -4.28 -11.90 -3.09
C GLU A 34 -4.73 -10.92 -4.16
N VAL A 35 -3.96 -9.86 -4.33
CA VAL A 35 -4.15 -8.88 -5.41
C VAL A 35 -2.81 -8.52 -6.06
N GLY A 36 -2.83 -8.18 -7.35
CA GLY A 36 -1.61 -7.79 -8.09
C GLY A 36 -1.20 -6.33 -7.92
N ALA A 37 -2.09 -5.50 -7.37
CA ALA A 37 -1.89 -4.09 -7.06
C ALA A 37 -2.96 -3.60 -6.07
N GLY A 38 -2.69 -2.48 -5.39
CA GLY A 38 -3.66 -1.79 -4.54
C GLY A 38 -4.96 -1.40 -5.26
N THR A 39 -4.91 -1.19 -6.59
CA THR A 39 -6.09 -0.86 -7.39
C THR A 39 -7.23 -1.89 -7.27
N SER A 40 -6.90 -3.16 -7.03
CA SER A 40 -7.89 -4.23 -6.84
C SER A 40 -8.45 -4.31 -5.42
N HIS A 41 -7.94 -3.52 -4.46
CA HIS A 41 -8.55 -3.41 -3.14
C HIS A 41 -9.98 -2.85 -3.29
N PRO A 42 -11.01 -3.46 -2.66
CA PRO A 42 -12.40 -2.99 -2.78
C PRO A 42 -12.59 -1.52 -2.42
N MET A 43 -11.85 -1.03 -1.42
CA MET A 43 -11.88 0.37 -1.00
C MET A 43 -11.36 1.34 -2.08
N THR A 44 -10.58 0.87 -3.05
CA THR A 44 -10.18 1.65 -4.22
C THR A 44 -11.08 1.36 -5.41
N CYS A 45 -11.24 0.09 -5.79
CA CYS A 45 -11.98 -0.28 -7.00
C CYS A 45 -13.45 0.16 -6.97
N LEU A 46 -14.15 -0.05 -5.84
CA LEU A 46 -15.57 0.28 -5.73
C LEU A 46 -15.81 1.77 -5.46
N TYR A 47 -14.94 2.43 -4.69
CA TYR A 47 -15.10 3.87 -4.43
C TYR A 47 -14.65 4.76 -5.59
N ALA A 48 -13.84 4.24 -6.52
CA ALA A 48 -13.51 4.96 -7.74
C ALA A 48 -14.73 5.19 -8.65
N ILE A 49 -15.77 4.36 -8.54
CA ILE A 49 -17.00 4.43 -9.34
C ILE A 49 -18.23 4.93 -8.55
N GLY A 50 -18.10 5.05 -7.23
CA GLY A 50 -19.17 5.53 -6.36
C GLY A 50 -19.32 7.05 -6.40
N PRO A 51 -20.48 7.60 -6.02
CA PRO A 51 -20.68 9.04 -5.90
C PRO A 51 -19.92 9.65 -4.70
N GLU A 52 -19.48 8.83 -3.74
CA GLU A 52 -18.82 9.31 -2.53
C GLU A 52 -17.34 9.65 -2.77
N VAL A 53 -16.97 10.88 -2.44
CA VAL A 53 -15.56 11.26 -2.38
C VAL A 53 -14.92 10.61 -1.16
N LYS A 54 -13.90 9.77 -1.39
CA LYS A 54 -13.07 9.19 -0.32
C LYS A 54 -11.59 9.40 -0.57
N ASN A 55 -10.93 9.97 0.43
CA ASN A 55 -9.48 10.05 0.51
C ASN A 55 -9.00 8.88 1.39
N ILE A 56 -8.26 7.95 0.79
CA ILE A 56 -7.78 6.74 1.48
C ILE A 56 -6.30 6.53 1.17
N ALA A 57 -5.56 6.00 2.14
CA ALA A 57 -4.18 5.56 1.96
C ALA A 57 -3.96 4.26 2.73
N TYR A 58 -3.20 3.34 2.18
CA TYR A 58 -2.95 2.04 2.79
C TYR A 58 -1.71 1.39 2.18
N ILE A 59 -1.18 0.40 2.90
CA ILE A 59 -0.18 -0.53 2.36
C ILE A 59 -0.93 -1.65 1.68
N GLN A 60 -0.46 -2.12 0.52
CA GLN A 60 -0.97 -3.33 -0.12
C GLN A 60 0.19 -4.26 -0.47
N LEU A 61 0.10 -5.50 0.03
CA LEU A 61 0.94 -6.60 -0.42
C LEU A 61 0.45 -7.02 -1.81
N SER A 62 1.32 -6.90 -2.83
CA SER A 62 0.93 -7.08 -4.23
C SER A 62 1.63 -8.30 -4.82
N ARG A 63 0.90 -9.37 -5.12
CA ARG A 63 1.46 -10.61 -5.67
C ARG A 63 1.38 -10.61 -7.21
N ARG A 64 2.53 -10.75 -7.86
CA ARG A 64 2.68 -10.81 -9.33
C ARG A 64 3.44 -12.09 -9.72
N PRO A 65 2.74 -13.22 -9.92
CA PRO A 65 3.39 -14.52 -10.10
C PRO A 65 4.43 -14.55 -11.23
N CYS A 66 4.14 -13.91 -12.37
CA CYS A 66 5.04 -13.88 -13.53
C CYS A 66 6.34 -13.06 -13.29
N ASP A 67 6.38 -12.22 -12.26
CA ASP A 67 7.56 -11.44 -11.90
C ASP A 67 8.56 -12.22 -11.05
N GLY A 68 8.25 -13.46 -10.63
CA GLY A 68 9.15 -14.28 -9.83
C GLY A 68 10.51 -14.53 -10.49
N ARG A 69 11.58 -14.37 -9.71
CA ARG A 69 12.97 -14.65 -10.11
C ARG A 69 13.71 -15.51 -9.07
N TYR A 70 12.97 -16.32 -8.31
CA TYR A 70 13.51 -17.25 -7.32
C TYR A 70 14.45 -16.61 -6.27
N GLY A 71 14.24 -15.32 -5.96
CA GLY A 71 15.10 -14.56 -5.04
C GLY A 71 16.51 -14.25 -5.58
N LYS A 72 16.79 -14.55 -6.85
CA LYS A 72 18.12 -14.37 -7.46
C LYS A 72 18.31 -13.02 -8.16
N HIS A 73 17.22 -12.29 -8.44
CA HIS A 73 17.28 -11.00 -9.11
C HIS A 73 17.27 -9.86 -8.09
N PRO A 74 18.19 -8.88 -8.17
CA PRO A 74 18.35 -7.86 -7.13
C PRO A 74 17.15 -6.93 -6.98
N ASN A 75 16.39 -6.71 -8.06
CA ASN A 75 15.32 -5.70 -8.11
C ASN A 75 13.93 -6.22 -8.53
N ARG A 76 13.76 -7.55 -8.70
CA ARG A 76 12.50 -8.09 -9.24
C ARG A 76 11.94 -9.15 -8.29
N LEU A 77 10.74 -8.88 -7.79
CA LEU A 77 10.07 -9.64 -6.73
C LEU A 77 8.71 -10.13 -7.23
N GLN A 78 8.24 -11.24 -6.64
CA GLN A 78 6.90 -11.76 -6.89
C GLN A 78 5.85 -11.22 -5.91
N GLN A 79 6.28 -10.60 -4.81
CA GLN A 79 5.46 -10.02 -3.74
C GLN A 79 6.21 -8.85 -3.08
#